data_AF-A0A2A6RH23-F1
#
_entry.id   AF-A0A2A6RH23-F1
#
_cell.length_a   1.000
_cell.length_b   1.000
_cell.length_c   1.000
_cell.angle_alpha   90.00
_cell.angle_beta   90.00
_cell.angle_gamma   90.00
#
_symmetry.space_group_name_H-M   'P 1'
#
loop_
_entity.id
_entity.type
_entity.pdbx_description
1 polymer ?
#
loop_
_entity_poly.entity_id
_entity_poly.type
_entity_poly.pdbx_seq_one_letter_code
_entity_poly.pdbx_strand_id
1 'polypeptide(L)'
;MSDDAQQQPPPAAPSPDDEPTQQGTKLSRDTLLLLGALVFLIFAVALTFMFTPGATPPPDEPTSVADVPTLEVTPDPDADDPGPYPEPGDGTPTTTVAAYPGPDLLPTGDPSLEPSLTPTDAVAGGVMDPSEAITPTVVGAYPEPVGEGTPPPLPTFSPDVTDPLPTPAPTPMPLPTAAPPPTMAPTPMPIASPTPPAPTLTPSPTEERSTSDAEEPSESDDFPFPDDLLDTDPFSPTLPFDPEPGPPPADVLEGNVRWNIEDSPIILEQDVQIPPGSQLLIEPGVEVQLDAGVSIYVDGGRLLAMGLPDRPVRFVGTSRARWSGIFGRPESFIVLEHSDIRGGGVGGTVMAVERSELVIRDSRFNDNGGAILLHDTRLEMRNSEVAANDMPFGPALEVSYGRGNFVTMVGNRFGGNRMAEGAPQVRISNSSTFETVNLAIEGNLIRGGSPNLQLSTNGPLRGEVICNSLVGDAMGFSLRTRTPQVAPHGLPPMALRIEHNLIDEHVPPIIPVYLEYGLGRGATSAILLDMRNNWWGDSSGPYDPEDNQLGRGDSAGVNIIYAPWLTAPPACAPAN
;
A
#
# COMPACT_ATOMS: atom_id res chain seq x y z
N MET A 1 -65.13 -40.66 -78.53
CA MET A 1 -64.51 -41.64 -77.60
C MET A 1 -63.26 -40.95 -77.07
N SER A 2 -63.38 -39.90 -76.25
CA SER A 2 -64.36 -39.66 -75.14
C SER A 2 -64.03 -40.55 -73.94
N ASP A 3 -63.77 -40.04 -72.73
CA ASP A 3 -63.88 -38.65 -72.20
C ASP A 3 -62.77 -38.30 -71.18
N ASP A 4 -62.81 -37.06 -70.69
CA ASP A 4 -62.34 -36.47 -69.41
C ASP A 4 -61.43 -37.30 -68.44
N ALA A 5 -60.48 -36.71 -67.70
CA ALA A 5 -60.55 -35.36 -67.11
C ALA A 5 -59.17 -34.72 -66.78
N GLN A 6 -59.18 -33.38 -66.76
CA GLN A 6 -58.21 -32.46 -66.11
C GLN A 6 -56.71 -32.57 -66.44
N GLN A 7 -56.19 -31.52 -67.07
CA GLN A 7 -54.76 -31.31 -67.29
C GLN A 7 -54.08 -30.76 -66.03
N GLN A 8 -52.99 -31.39 -65.60
CA GLN A 8 -52.10 -30.84 -64.58
C GLN A 8 -50.98 -30.02 -65.28
N PRO A 9 -50.66 -28.79 -64.82
CA PRO A 9 -49.62 -27.97 -65.45
C PRO A 9 -48.22 -28.61 -65.31
N PRO A 10 -47.26 -28.28 -66.20
CA PRO A 10 -45.95 -28.90 -66.21
C PRO A 10 -45.16 -28.63 -64.92
N PRO A 11 -44.30 -29.57 -64.47
CA PRO A 11 -43.45 -29.37 -63.31
C PRO A 11 -42.47 -28.22 -63.54
N ALA A 12 -42.27 -27.41 -62.50
CA ALA A 12 -41.29 -26.34 -62.50
C ALA A 12 -39.85 -26.89 -62.54
N ALA A 13 -38.89 -26.04 -62.96
CA ALA A 13 -37.49 -26.43 -63.10
C ALA A 13 -36.85 -26.84 -61.76
N PRO A 14 -35.93 -27.82 -61.76
CA PRO A 14 -35.13 -28.14 -60.58
C PRO A 14 -34.16 -27.00 -60.22
N SER A 15 -33.86 -26.86 -58.93
CA SER A 15 -32.86 -25.92 -58.42
C SER A 15 -31.46 -26.21 -58.99
N PRO A 16 -30.65 -25.17 -59.28
CA PRO A 16 -29.25 -25.34 -59.66
C PRO A 16 -28.36 -25.53 -58.42
N ASP A 17 -28.59 -26.60 -57.66
CA ASP A 17 -27.67 -27.08 -56.62
C ASP A 17 -26.52 -27.89 -57.27
N ASP A 18 -25.62 -27.21 -58.00
CA ASP A 18 -24.31 -27.74 -58.40
C ASP A 18 -23.36 -26.64 -58.91
N GLU A 19 -22.85 -25.79 -58.00
CA GLU A 19 -21.60 -25.03 -58.22
C GLU A 19 -20.56 -25.41 -57.16
N PRO A 20 -19.29 -25.70 -57.54
CA PRO A 20 -18.25 -26.10 -56.60
C PRO A 20 -17.73 -24.90 -55.81
N THR A 21 -18.31 -24.66 -54.64
CA THR A 21 -17.85 -23.61 -53.72
C THR A 21 -16.42 -23.86 -53.27
N GLN A 22 -15.50 -22.96 -53.64
CA GLN A 22 -14.11 -23.02 -53.21
C GLN A 22 -14.05 -22.84 -51.68
N GLN A 23 -13.62 -23.89 -50.96
CA GLN A 23 -13.32 -23.81 -49.53
C GLN A 23 -12.01 -23.04 -49.29
N GLY A 24 -12.09 -21.71 -49.40
CA GLY A 24 -11.06 -20.82 -48.87
C GLY A 24 -11.01 -20.95 -47.35
N THR A 25 -9.95 -21.55 -46.82
CA THR A 25 -9.72 -21.77 -45.38
C THR A 25 -9.49 -20.47 -44.63
N LYS A 26 -10.58 -19.77 -44.31
CA LYS A 26 -10.59 -18.67 -43.33
C LYS A 26 -10.27 -19.25 -41.96
N LEU A 27 -9.09 -18.92 -41.42
CA LEU A 27 -8.76 -19.18 -40.02
C LEU A 27 -9.80 -18.55 -39.10
N SER A 28 -10.13 -19.19 -37.97
CA SER A 28 -10.99 -18.57 -36.97
C SER A 28 -10.30 -17.36 -36.35
N ARG A 29 -11.11 -16.42 -35.83
CA ARG A 29 -10.64 -15.31 -34.99
C ARG A 29 -9.79 -15.83 -33.82
N ASP A 30 -10.15 -16.97 -33.27
CA ASP A 30 -9.46 -17.63 -32.15
C ASP A 30 -8.10 -18.20 -32.58
N THR A 31 -8.02 -18.74 -33.81
CA THR A 31 -6.75 -19.19 -34.40
C THR A 31 -5.81 -18.02 -34.66
N LEU A 32 -6.34 -16.86 -35.08
CA LEU A 32 -5.57 -15.63 -35.25
C LEU A 32 -5.11 -15.03 -33.91
N LEU A 33 -5.96 -15.06 -32.88
CA LEU A 33 -5.59 -14.67 -31.52
C LEU A 33 -4.49 -15.56 -30.94
N LEU A 34 -4.58 -16.89 -31.14
CA LEU A 34 -3.59 -17.85 -30.65
C LEU A 34 -2.26 -17.72 -31.41
N LEU A 35 -2.29 -17.45 -32.72
CA LEU A 35 -1.09 -17.08 -33.49
C LEU A 35 -0.47 -15.76 -33.01
N GLY A 36 -1.30 -14.73 -32.73
CA GLY A 36 -0.83 -13.46 -32.18
C GLY A 36 -0.16 -13.62 -30.82
N ALA A 37 -0.77 -14.39 -29.91
CA ALA A 37 -0.20 -14.71 -28.61
C ALA A 37 1.12 -15.50 -28.72
N LEU A 38 1.22 -16.45 -29.66
CA LEU A 38 2.44 -17.21 -29.93
C LEU A 38 3.57 -16.29 -30.44
N VAL A 39 3.27 -15.38 -31.37
CA VAL A 39 4.25 -14.40 -31.88
C VAL A 39 4.70 -13.45 -30.76
N PHE A 40 3.78 -12.97 -29.93
CA PHE A 40 4.11 -12.13 -28.78
C PHE A 40 5.02 -12.85 -27.76
N LEU A 41 4.71 -14.12 -27.45
CA LEU A 41 5.54 -14.95 -26.57
C LEU A 41 6.96 -15.13 -27.13
N ILE A 42 7.09 -15.43 -28.43
CA ILE A 42 8.39 -15.55 -29.10
C ILE A 42 9.17 -14.23 -29.03
N PHE A 43 8.50 -13.09 -29.22
CA PHE A 43 9.14 -11.77 -29.15
C PHE A 43 9.58 -11.41 -27.73
N ALA A 44 8.77 -11.74 -26.71
CA ALA A 44 9.12 -11.55 -25.30
C ALA A 44 10.33 -12.42 -24.89
N VAL A 45 10.39 -13.68 -25.36
CA VAL A 45 11.57 -14.54 -25.14
C VAL A 45 12.80 -14.00 -25.88
N ALA A 46 12.67 -13.56 -27.13
CA ALA A 46 13.78 -12.93 -27.86
C ALA A 46 14.32 -11.67 -27.16
N LEU A 47 13.44 -10.85 -26.56
CA LEU A 47 13.82 -9.68 -25.76
C LEU A 47 14.66 -10.07 -24.53
N THR A 48 14.34 -11.17 -23.83
CA THR A 48 15.19 -11.63 -22.71
C THR A 48 16.62 -11.97 -23.12
N PHE A 49 16.84 -12.47 -24.34
CA PHE A 49 18.19 -12.75 -24.86
C PHE A 49 18.92 -11.52 -25.43
N MET A 50 18.22 -10.45 -25.80
CA MET A 50 18.85 -9.18 -26.20
C MET A 50 19.15 -8.24 -25.03
N PHE A 51 18.45 -8.38 -23.90
CA PHE A 51 18.58 -7.51 -22.72
C PHE A 51 19.15 -8.19 -21.47
N THR A 52 19.87 -9.30 -21.61
CA THR A 52 20.78 -9.77 -20.54
C THR A 52 21.92 -8.78 -20.34
N PRO A 53 22.06 -8.11 -19.17
CA PRO A 53 23.29 -7.40 -18.84
C PRO A 53 24.45 -8.41 -18.76
N GLY A 54 25.61 -8.05 -19.31
CA GLY A 54 26.72 -8.98 -19.51
C GLY A 54 27.22 -9.60 -18.21
N ALA A 55 27.21 -10.94 -18.13
CA ALA A 55 27.83 -11.67 -17.04
C ALA A 55 29.36 -11.54 -17.11
N THR A 56 29.93 -10.69 -16.26
CA THR A 56 31.38 -10.66 -16.02
C THR A 56 31.80 -11.96 -15.32
N PRO A 57 32.88 -12.65 -15.77
CA PRO A 57 33.45 -13.76 -15.01
C PRO A 57 33.99 -13.27 -13.65
N PRO A 58 34.02 -14.12 -12.63
CA PRO A 58 34.65 -13.78 -11.35
C PRO A 58 36.17 -13.56 -11.54
N PRO A 59 36.80 -12.62 -10.83
CA PRO A 59 38.24 -12.44 -10.84
C PRO A 59 38.96 -13.59 -10.11
N ASP A 60 40.14 -13.97 -10.60
CA ASP A 60 40.98 -15.02 -10.00
C ASP A 60 41.49 -14.64 -8.59
N GLU A 61 41.76 -15.65 -7.75
CA GLU A 61 42.31 -15.46 -6.40
C GLU A 61 43.73 -14.83 -6.42
N PRO A 62 43.96 -13.70 -5.73
CA PRO A 62 45.28 -13.10 -5.63
C PRO A 62 46.15 -13.81 -4.57
N THR A 63 46.89 -14.84 -4.97
CA THR A 63 47.95 -15.42 -4.13
C THR A 63 49.17 -14.50 -4.05
N SER A 64 49.36 -13.77 -2.94
CA SER A 64 50.68 -13.59 -2.30
C SER A 64 50.60 -12.81 -0.98
N VAL A 65 51.64 -12.93 -0.15
CA VAL A 65 51.82 -12.21 1.12
C VAL A 65 52.74 -11.01 0.90
N ALA A 66 52.39 -9.85 1.43
CA ALA A 66 53.25 -8.67 1.53
C ALA A 66 52.90 -7.85 2.79
N ASP A 67 53.86 -7.10 3.32
CA ASP A 67 53.81 -6.52 4.68
C ASP A 67 52.82 -5.37 4.88
N VAL A 68 52.32 -5.24 6.11
CA VAL A 68 51.64 -4.05 6.65
C VAL A 68 52.56 -3.42 7.70
N PRO A 69 52.87 -2.11 7.63
CA PRO A 69 53.72 -1.44 8.62
C PRO A 69 52.97 -1.20 9.94
N THR A 70 53.59 -1.57 11.05
CA THR A 70 53.06 -1.32 12.41
C THR A 70 53.06 0.16 12.76
N LEU A 71 51.96 0.68 13.31
CA LEU A 71 51.92 1.97 14.00
C LEU A 71 52.17 1.74 15.49
N GLU A 72 53.24 2.33 16.02
CA GLU A 72 53.47 2.39 17.47
C GLU A 72 52.57 3.46 18.10
N VAL A 73 51.91 3.12 19.21
CA VAL A 73 51.16 4.06 20.05
C VAL A 73 51.87 4.20 21.39
N THR A 74 52.40 5.39 21.68
CA THR A 74 52.98 5.71 22.98
C THR A 74 51.88 6.02 24.00
N PRO A 75 51.88 5.41 25.19
CA PRO A 75 50.87 5.69 26.22
C PRO A 75 51.13 7.04 26.92
N ASP A 76 50.05 7.75 27.22
CA ASP A 76 50.02 8.99 28.00
C ASP A 76 49.79 8.67 29.50
N PRO A 77 50.65 9.13 30.45
CA PRO A 77 50.55 8.72 31.85
C PRO A 77 49.82 9.75 32.74
N ASP A 78 48.51 9.57 32.96
CA ASP A 78 47.80 9.94 34.21
C ASP A 78 46.30 9.54 34.17
N ALA A 79 45.94 8.41 34.80
CA ALA A 79 44.56 8.07 35.21
C ALA A 79 44.57 6.91 36.23
N ASP A 80 43.77 6.99 37.30
CA ASP A 80 43.86 6.11 38.48
C ASP A 80 43.33 4.67 38.34
N ASP A 81 43.95 3.75 39.08
CA ASP A 81 43.53 2.36 39.32
C ASP A 81 42.53 2.24 40.49
N PRO A 82 41.51 1.37 40.37
CA PRO A 82 40.83 0.84 41.54
C PRO A 82 40.59 -0.70 41.54
N GLY A 83 41.65 -1.50 41.71
CA GLY A 83 41.66 -2.65 42.63
C GLY A 83 40.94 -3.97 42.22
N PRO A 84 41.55 -5.16 42.46
CA PRO A 84 41.02 -6.45 42.00
C PRO A 84 40.07 -7.18 42.98
N TYR A 85 39.52 -8.32 42.50
CA TYR A 85 38.87 -9.49 43.15
C TYR A 85 37.38 -9.70 42.79
N PRO A 86 36.86 -10.95 42.73
CA PRO A 86 37.53 -12.27 42.68
C PRO A 86 37.10 -13.16 41.48
N GLU A 87 37.78 -14.29 41.26
CA GLU A 87 37.33 -15.38 40.36
C GLU A 87 36.21 -16.23 40.98
N PRO A 88 35.35 -16.84 40.14
CA PRO A 88 34.60 -18.04 40.54
C PRO A 88 34.57 -19.17 39.48
N GLY A 89 35.33 -20.23 39.73
CA GLY A 89 34.87 -21.63 39.57
C GLY A 89 34.89 -22.30 38.18
N ASP A 90 35.66 -23.37 38.07
CA ASP A 90 35.51 -24.39 37.01
C ASP A 90 34.09 -25.00 37.01
N GLY A 91 33.43 -24.97 35.85
CA GLY A 91 32.09 -25.53 35.67
C GLY A 91 31.76 -25.81 34.21
N THR A 92 32.29 -26.90 33.65
CA THR A 92 31.95 -27.34 32.29
C THR A 92 30.51 -27.87 32.21
N PRO A 93 29.80 -27.48 31.14
CA PRO A 93 29.32 -28.50 30.20
C PRO A 93 29.75 -28.18 28.75
N THR A 94 29.90 -29.24 27.95
CA THR A 94 30.47 -29.14 26.59
C THR A 94 29.40 -28.84 25.54
N THR A 95 29.35 -27.61 25.01
CA THR A 95 28.63 -27.29 23.78
C THR A 95 29.55 -27.39 22.56
N THR A 96 29.57 -28.56 21.92
CA THR A 96 30.17 -28.70 20.59
C THR A 96 29.29 -28.04 19.54
N VAL A 97 29.77 -26.94 18.96
CA VAL A 97 29.18 -26.36 17.74
C VAL A 97 29.39 -27.34 16.58
N ALA A 98 28.30 -27.91 16.08
CA ALA A 98 28.29 -28.72 14.87
C ALA A 98 27.82 -27.86 13.69
N ALA A 99 28.60 -27.82 12.61
CA ALA A 99 28.23 -27.12 11.38
C ALA A 99 27.18 -27.90 10.57
N TYR A 100 26.40 -27.19 9.77
CA TYR A 100 25.45 -27.77 8.81
C TYR A 100 26.13 -28.71 7.80
N PRO A 101 25.59 -29.91 7.56
CA PRO A 101 25.72 -30.58 6.26
C PRO A 101 24.89 -29.84 5.20
N GLY A 102 25.34 -29.85 3.94
CA GLY A 102 24.56 -29.35 2.81
C GLY A 102 23.44 -30.30 2.37
N PRO A 103 22.55 -29.86 1.45
CA PRO A 103 21.46 -30.70 0.95
C PRO A 103 21.96 -31.74 -0.08
N ASP A 104 22.21 -32.96 0.38
CA ASP A 104 22.49 -34.09 -0.51
C ASP A 104 21.23 -34.59 -1.23
N LEU A 105 21.44 -35.09 -2.46
CA LEU A 105 20.38 -35.44 -3.40
C LEU A 105 19.71 -36.79 -3.09
N LEU A 106 18.38 -36.87 -3.26
CA LEU A 106 17.59 -38.09 -3.08
C LEU A 106 17.98 -39.19 -4.09
N PRO A 107 18.32 -40.42 -3.64
CA PRO A 107 18.30 -41.62 -4.46
C PRO A 107 16.92 -42.32 -4.38
N THR A 108 16.52 -42.99 -5.46
CA THR A 108 15.16 -43.53 -5.64
C THR A 108 15.01 -45.00 -5.21
N GLY A 109 14.11 -45.24 -4.23
CA GLY A 109 13.14 -46.36 -4.22
C GLY A 109 13.60 -47.81 -3.99
N ASP A 110 12.90 -48.50 -3.08
CA ASP A 110 12.39 -49.87 -3.28
C ASP A 110 11.17 -50.10 -2.34
N PRO A 111 10.09 -50.81 -2.72
CA PRO A 111 8.86 -50.87 -1.92
C PRO A 111 8.62 -52.23 -1.25
N SER A 112 9.01 -52.39 0.02
CA SER A 112 8.45 -53.45 0.88
C SER A 112 8.59 -53.17 2.38
N LEU A 113 7.49 -53.38 3.12
CA LEU A 113 7.36 -53.88 4.51
C LEU A 113 6.10 -53.30 5.18
N GLU A 114 5.03 -54.11 5.28
CA GLU A 114 3.86 -53.79 6.11
C GLU A 114 4.14 -54.13 7.60
N PRO A 115 3.77 -53.25 8.56
CA PRO A 115 3.72 -53.61 9.97
C PRO A 115 2.34 -54.20 10.34
N SER A 116 2.28 -55.51 10.54
CA SER A 116 1.12 -56.17 11.12
C SER A 116 0.92 -55.74 12.59
N LEU A 117 -0.30 -55.30 12.96
CA LEU A 117 -0.67 -54.99 14.34
C LEU A 117 -1.65 -56.02 14.89
N THR A 118 -1.19 -56.85 15.83
CA THR A 118 -2.02 -57.77 16.61
C THR A 118 -2.45 -57.12 17.94
N PRO A 119 -3.74 -56.87 18.20
CA PRO A 119 -4.21 -56.40 19.50
C PRO A 119 -4.19 -57.54 20.52
N THR A 120 -3.83 -57.24 21.78
CA THR A 120 -3.84 -58.23 22.88
C THR A 120 -4.64 -57.69 24.07
N ASP A 121 -5.77 -58.36 24.33
CA ASP A 121 -6.57 -58.45 25.56
C ASP A 121 -7.04 -57.20 26.33
N ALA A 122 -8.27 -57.33 26.87
CA ALA A 122 -8.99 -56.35 27.67
C ALA A 122 -9.42 -56.95 29.03
N VAL A 123 -10.54 -56.47 29.60
CA VAL A 123 -11.15 -56.77 30.94
C VAL A 123 -10.73 -55.73 32.00
N ALA A 124 -11.62 -55.05 32.72
CA ALA A 124 -13.10 -55.04 32.79
C ALA A 124 -13.62 -53.59 32.91
N GLY A 125 -14.91 -53.26 32.84
CA GLY A 125 -16.11 -54.07 32.60
C GLY A 125 -17.36 -53.42 33.23
N GLY A 126 -18.43 -53.20 32.46
CA GLY A 126 -19.68 -52.60 32.93
C GLY A 126 -20.74 -52.62 31.83
N VAL A 127 -21.99 -52.99 32.17
CA VAL A 127 -23.07 -53.24 31.20
C VAL A 127 -24.42 -52.75 31.72
N MET A 128 -25.09 -51.90 30.94
CA MET A 128 -26.53 -51.52 30.93
C MET A 128 -26.66 -50.38 29.88
N ASP A 129 -27.73 -50.20 29.11
CA ASP A 129 -28.78 -51.10 28.58
C ASP A 129 -29.38 -50.36 27.35
N PRO A 130 -29.62 -50.98 26.17
CA PRO A 130 -29.86 -50.20 24.94
C PRO A 130 -31.34 -50.00 24.59
N SER A 131 -31.71 -48.76 24.23
CA SER A 131 -33.02 -48.45 23.64
C SER A 131 -32.96 -47.34 22.58
N GLU A 132 -33.70 -47.56 21.48
CA GLU A 132 -34.20 -46.58 20.48
C GLU A 132 -33.19 -45.83 19.58
N ALA A 133 -32.71 -46.58 18.58
CA ALA A 133 -32.90 -46.32 17.14
C ALA A 133 -32.60 -44.92 16.53
N ILE A 134 -31.64 -44.91 15.59
CA ILE A 134 -31.63 -44.02 14.42
C ILE A 134 -31.45 -44.90 13.16
N THR A 135 -32.29 -44.70 12.14
CA THR A 135 -32.22 -45.41 10.84
C THR A 135 -31.29 -44.69 9.85
N PRO A 136 -30.57 -45.41 8.97
CA PRO A 136 -29.70 -44.80 7.96
C PRO A 136 -30.52 -44.20 6.80
N THR A 137 -30.32 -42.91 6.53
CA THR A 137 -30.91 -42.24 5.35
C THR A 137 -29.92 -42.21 4.19
N VAL A 138 -30.41 -42.54 3.00
CA VAL A 138 -29.66 -42.68 1.75
C VAL A 138 -29.06 -41.35 1.28
N VAL A 139 -27.84 -41.39 0.73
CA VAL A 139 -27.20 -40.25 0.05
C VAL A 139 -27.93 -39.96 -1.27
N GLY A 140 -28.49 -38.75 -1.39
CA GLY A 140 -29.09 -38.24 -2.64
C GLY A 140 -28.03 -37.68 -3.60
N ALA A 141 -28.35 -37.67 -4.89
CA ALA A 141 -27.45 -37.21 -5.95
C ALA A 141 -27.40 -35.67 -6.10
N TYR A 142 -26.37 -35.17 -6.78
CA TYR A 142 -26.20 -33.76 -7.15
C TYR A 142 -27.35 -33.23 -8.03
N PRO A 143 -27.81 -31.97 -7.82
CA PRO A 143 -28.61 -31.24 -8.79
C PRO A 143 -27.73 -30.59 -9.89
N GLU A 144 -28.32 -30.37 -11.06
CA GLU A 144 -27.71 -29.67 -12.21
C GLU A 144 -27.65 -28.13 -12.02
N PRO A 145 -26.80 -27.40 -12.77
CA PRO A 145 -26.54 -25.98 -12.52
C PRO A 145 -27.73 -25.07 -12.83
N VAL A 146 -27.95 -24.10 -11.95
CA VAL A 146 -28.94 -23.01 -12.14
C VAL A 146 -28.23 -21.79 -12.74
N GLY A 147 -28.91 -21.08 -13.64
CA GLY A 147 -28.32 -20.01 -14.47
C GLY A 147 -27.96 -18.71 -13.76
N GLU A 148 -27.43 -17.76 -14.54
CA GLU A 148 -26.86 -16.48 -14.08
C GLU A 148 -27.81 -15.68 -13.17
N GLY A 149 -27.47 -15.67 -11.88
CA GLY A 149 -27.98 -14.71 -10.90
C GLY A 149 -27.00 -13.55 -10.71
N THR A 150 -27.52 -12.38 -10.34
CA THR A 150 -26.72 -11.19 -9.99
C THR A 150 -25.64 -11.56 -8.95
N PRO A 151 -24.39 -11.07 -9.08
CA PRO A 151 -23.40 -11.26 -8.02
C PRO A 151 -23.93 -10.68 -6.69
N PRO A 152 -23.57 -11.26 -5.54
CA PRO A 152 -23.93 -10.71 -4.25
C PRO A 152 -23.36 -9.28 -4.12
N PRO A 153 -24.04 -8.37 -3.40
CA PRO A 153 -23.47 -7.05 -3.12
C PRO A 153 -22.14 -7.23 -2.38
N LEU A 154 -21.13 -6.45 -2.79
CA LEU A 154 -19.88 -6.34 -2.04
C LEU A 154 -20.18 -5.83 -0.62
N PRO A 155 -19.39 -6.23 0.40
CA PRO A 155 -19.60 -5.80 1.77
C PRO A 155 -19.34 -4.30 1.91
N THR A 156 -20.40 -3.50 1.81
CA THR A 156 -20.42 -2.10 2.22
C THR A 156 -20.35 -2.01 3.75
N PHE A 157 -19.53 -1.12 4.30
CA PHE A 157 -19.59 -0.83 5.73
C PHE A 157 -20.96 -0.23 6.06
N SER A 158 -21.76 -0.91 6.90
CA SER A 158 -23.04 -0.39 7.37
C SER A 158 -22.85 0.95 8.10
N PRO A 159 -23.62 2.00 7.79
CA PRO A 159 -23.57 3.27 8.50
C PRO A 159 -24.33 3.20 9.84
N ASP A 160 -24.16 2.13 10.60
CA ASP A 160 -24.70 2.01 11.96
C ASP A 160 -23.86 2.86 12.91
N VAL A 161 -24.28 4.12 13.02
CA VAL A 161 -23.88 5.04 14.08
C VAL A 161 -24.11 4.38 15.44
N THR A 162 -23.16 4.56 16.35
CA THR A 162 -23.25 4.08 17.73
C THR A 162 -24.59 4.44 18.38
N ASP A 163 -25.38 3.41 18.72
CA ASP A 163 -26.58 3.58 19.53
C ASP A 163 -26.17 4.12 20.92
N PRO A 164 -26.59 5.32 21.33
CA PRO A 164 -26.02 5.98 22.51
C PRO A 164 -26.45 5.24 23.79
N LEU A 165 -25.47 4.75 24.55
CA LEU A 165 -25.70 4.13 25.85
C LEU A 165 -26.59 5.03 26.74
N PRO A 166 -27.60 4.47 27.44
CA PRO A 166 -28.57 5.28 28.18
C PRO A 166 -27.90 6.09 29.28
N THR A 167 -27.96 7.42 29.15
CA THR A 167 -27.33 8.36 30.07
C THR A 167 -27.77 8.12 31.52
N PRO A 168 -26.84 7.84 32.45
CA PRO A 168 -27.19 7.69 33.86
C PRO A 168 -27.71 9.03 34.41
N ALA A 169 -28.80 8.98 35.19
CA ALA A 169 -29.41 10.17 35.76
C ALA A 169 -28.42 10.93 36.67
N PRO A 170 -28.39 12.28 36.62
CA PRO A 170 -27.38 13.05 37.32
C PRO A 170 -27.51 12.93 38.84
N THR A 171 -26.46 12.41 39.49
CA THR A 171 -26.32 12.48 40.94
C THR A 171 -26.17 13.94 41.38
N PRO A 172 -26.85 14.38 42.47
CA PRO A 172 -26.75 15.75 42.94
C PRO A 172 -25.34 16.02 43.49
N MET A 173 -24.64 16.99 42.91
CA MET A 173 -23.33 17.43 43.38
C MET A 173 -23.42 18.00 44.81
N PRO A 174 -22.44 17.73 45.69
CA PRO A 174 -22.37 18.37 47.00
C PRO A 174 -22.13 19.88 46.87
N LEU A 175 -22.73 20.65 47.77
CA LEU A 175 -22.64 22.11 47.79
C LEU A 175 -21.19 22.57 47.98
N PRO A 176 -20.70 23.60 47.26
CA PRO A 176 -19.32 24.07 47.42
C PRO A 176 -19.04 24.59 48.83
N THR A 177 -18.01 24.04 49.49
CA THR A 177 -17.46 24.59 50.72
C THR A 177 -16.72 25.90 50.40
N ALA A 178 -16.90 26.92 51.24
CA ALA A 178 -16.30 28.24 51.03
C ALA A 178 -14.75 28.18 50.99
N ALA A 179 -14.16 28.94 50.08
CA ALA A 179 -12.71 29.03 49.92
C ALA A 179 -12.03 29.66 51.15
N PRO A 180 -10.84 29.18 51.56
CA PRO A 180 -10.06 29.80 52.64
C PRO A 180 -9.51 31.18 52.22
N PRO A 181 -9.27 32.09 53.18
CA PRO A 181 -8.68 33.39 52.88
C PRO A 181 -7.21 33.25 52.40
N PRO A 182 -6.72 34.17 51.54
CA PRO A 182 -5.39 34.07 50.96
C PRO A 182 -4.29 34.31 52.01
N THR A 183 -3.30 33.42 52.04
CA THR A 183 -2.06 33.62 52.79
C THR A 183 -1.15 34.59 52.04
N MET A 184 -0.47 35.50 52.75
CA MET A 184 0.46 36.45 52.15
C MET A 184 1.68 35.73 51.55
N ALA A 185 2.07 36.11 50.32
CA ALA A 185 3.29 35.64 49.69
C ALA A 185 4.55 36.26 50.35
N PRO A 186 5.68 35.54 50.45
CA PRO A 186 6.93 36.07 50.99
C PRO A 186 7.60 37.05 50.02
N THR A 187 8.24 38.08 50.56
CA THR A 187 8.98 39.09 49.80
C THR A 187 10.27 38.51 49.18
N PRO A 188 10.56 38.73 47.88
CA PRO A 188 11.81 38.26 47.27
C PRO A 188 13.03 39.05 47.76
N MET A 189 14.18 38.37 47.87
CA MET A 189 15.49 39.00 48.09
C MET A 189 16.05 39.56 46.76
N PRO A 190 16.87 40.62 46.78
CA PRO A 190 17.50 41.14 45.58
C PRO A 190 18.63 40.22 45.10
N ILE A 191 18.52 39.73 43.87
CA ILE A 191 19.60 39.05 43.13
C ILE A 191 19.94 39.93 41.92
N ALA A 192 21.23 40.04 41.58
CA ALA A 192 21.70 40.96 40.54
C ALA A 192 21.31 40.51 39.12
N SER A 193 20.87 41.46 38.29
CA SER A 193 20.52 41.21 36.89
C SER A 193 21.76 40.87 36.04
N PRO A 194 21.67 39.90 35.11
CA PRO A 194 22.69 39.71 34.08
C PRO A 194 22.63 40.84 33.04
N THR A 195 23.81 41.29 32.59
CA THR A 195 23.96 42.33 31.55
C THR A 195 23.58 41.78 30.17
N PRO A 196 22.76 42.49 29.36
CA PRO A 196 22.47 42.08 27.98
C PRO A 196 23.69 42.30 27.06
N PRO A 197 23.89 41.47 26.01
CA PRO A 197 24.89 41.72 24.98
C PRO A 197 24.54 42.96 24.14
N ALA A 198 25.56 43.64 23.62
CA ALA A 198 25.39 44.85 22.81
C ALA A 198 24.90 44.54 21.38
N PRO A 199 24.10 45.42 20.75
CA PRO A 199 23.61 45.22 19.39
C PRO A 199 24.71 45.44 18.34
N THR A 200 24.93 44.45 17.48
CA THR A 200 25.73 44.61 16.25
C THR A 200 24.90 45.34 15.20
N LEU A 201 25.41 46.46 14.69
CA LEU A 201 24.72 47.29 13.71
C LEU A 201 24.90 46.73 12.29
N THR A 202 23.79 46.45 11.60
CA THR A 202 23.76 46.25 10.14
C THR A 202 23.85 47.61 9.42
N PRO A 203 24.77 47.80 8.46
CA PRO A 203 24.70 48.94 7.55
C PRO A 203 23.49 48.78 6.61
N SER A 204 22.79 49.89 6.35
CA SER A 204 21.67 49.97 5.39
C SER A 204 22.14 50.51 4.03
N PRO A 205 21.34 50.38 2.95
CA PRO A 205 21.80 50.62 1.58
C PRO A 205 21.97 52.11 1.23
N THR A 206 22.84 52.36 0.26
CA THR A 206 22.96 53.63 -0.47
C THR A 206 22.51 53.40 -1.91
N GLU A 207 21.85 54.38 -2.51
CA GLU A 207 21.43 54.37 -3.92
C GLU A 207 22.64 54.37 -4.86
N GLU A 208 22.61 53.55 -5.92
CA GLU A 208 23.41 53.81 -7.13
C GLU A 208 22.51 53.98 -8.36
N ARG A 209 23.01 54.74 -9.32
CA ARG A 209 22.23 55.41 -10.37
C ARG A 209 22.69 54.94 -11.74
N SER A 210 21.72 54.65 -12.60
CA SER A 210 21.94 54.22 -13.99
C SER A 210 22.91 55.13 -14.79
N THR A 211 23.88 54.47 -15.44
CA THR A 211 24.48 54.83 -16.74
C THR A 211 24.69 53.54 -17.54
N SER A 212 24.76 53.67 -18.86
CA SER A 212 24.84 52.57 -19.84
C SER A 212 26.27 52.24 -20.27
N ASP A 213 26.36 51.49 -21.37
CA ASP A 213 27.55 51.21 -22.22
C ASP A 213 28.36 49.99 -21.72
N ALA A 214 28.40 48.82 -22.36
CA ALA A 214 28.31 48.40 -23.78
C ALA A 214 29.64 48.53 -24.57
N GLU A 215 30.47 47.48 -24.49
CA GLU A 215 31.39 47.07 -25.56
C GLU A 215 31.68 45.56 -25.45
N GLU A 216 31.90 44.90 -26.60
CA GLU A 216 32.24 43.48 -26.72
C GLU A 216 33.78 43.26 -26.82
N PRO A 217 34.29 42.02 -26.68
CA PRO A 217 35.72 41.78 -26.43
C PRO A 217 36.60 41.71 -27.70
N SER A 218 37.92 41.79 -27.51
CA SER A 218 38.93 41.52 -28.53
C SER A 218 40.15 40.77 -27.95
N GLU A 219 40.50 39.63 -28.58
CA GLU A 219 41.84 39.07 -28.95
C GLU A 219 43.03 39.13 -27.94
N SER A 220 44.00 38.22 -27.92
CA SER A 220 44.38 37.00 -28.69
C SER A 220 44.91 35.92 -27.69
N ASP A 221 45.59 34.78 -27.95
CA ASP A 221 46.24 33.99 -29.03
C ASP A 221 46.27 32.51 -28.49
N ASP A 222 46.54 31.39 -29.18
CA ASP A 222 46.51 30.91 -30.58
C ASP A 222 46.67 29.35 -30.50
N PHE A 223 46.24 28.60 -31.53
CA PHE A 223 46.95 27.46 -32.16
C PHE A 223 46.00 26.71 -33.16
N PRO A 224 46.46 26.28 -34.35
CA PRO A 224 45.56 26.03 -35.48
C PRO A 224 45.31 24.55 -35.85
N PHE A 225 44.20 24.32 -36.55
CA PHE A 225 44.04 23.24 -37.52
C PHE A 225 43.50 23.82 -38.85
N PRO A 226 43.86 23.27 -40.02
CA PRO A 226 43.59 23.91 -41.31
C PRO A 226 42.20 23.58 -41.87
N ASP A 227 41.50 24.60 -42.37
CA ASP A 227 40.37 24.44 -43.28
C ASP A 227 40.86 24.01 -44.67
N ASP A 228 40.29 22.94 -45.22
CA ASP A 228 40.06 22.80 -46.66
C ASP A 228 39.08 21.63 -46.95
N LEU A 229 37.85 21.96 -47.34
CA LEU A 229 37.06 21.35 -48.44
C LEU A 229 35.57 21.74 -48.34
N LEU A 230 35.06 22.36 -49.41
CA LEU A 230 33.66 22.77 -49.56
C LEU A 230 32.83 21.75 -50.36
N ASP A 231 31.50 21.87 -50.21
CA ASP A 231 30.45 21.45 -51.16
C ASP A 231 30.44 19.98 -51.66
N THR A 232 29.54 19.16 -51.10
CA THR A 232 28.17 18.99 -51.67
C THR A 232 27.43 17.80 -51.02
N ASP A 233 26.16 18.01 -50.61
CA ASP A 233 25.14 16.95 -50.69
C ASP A 233 23.71 17.55 -50.67
N PRO A 234 22.93 17.48 -51.77
CA PRO A 234 21.54 17.90 -51.81
C PRO A 234 20.57 16.76 -51.46
N PHE A 235 19.34 17.11 -51.07
CA PHE A 235 18.21 16.20 -50.79
C PHE A 235 18.26 15.38 -49.48
N SER A 236 18.16 16.07 -48.34
CA SER A 236 17.36 15.53 -47.23
C SER A 236 15.98 16.20 -47.25
N PRO A 237 14.88 15.47 -47.56
CA PRO A 237 13.54 16.04 -47.54
C PRO A 237 13.07 16.15 -46.09
N THR A 238 13.15 17.35 -45.52
CA THR A 238 12.60 17.64 -44.19
C THR A 238 11.10 17.35 -44.18
N LEU A 239 10.71 16.22 -43.58
CA LEU A 239 9.32 16.01 -43.19
C LEU A 239 8.94 17.15 -42.24
N PRO A 240 7.77 17.80 -42.40
CA PRO A 240 7.33 18.75 -41.40
C PRO A 240 7.21 18.01 -40.07
N PHE A 241 7.69 18.63 -39.00
CA PHE A 241 7.24 18.28 -37.66
C PHE A 241 5.73 18.53 -37.64
N ASP A 242 4.95 17.45 -37.67
CA ASP A 242 3.58 17.51 -37.19
C ASP A 242 3.70 17.91 -35.71
N PRO A 243 3.11 19.04 -35.27
CA PRO A 243 3.18 19.42 -33.87
C PRO A 243 2.53 18.30 -33.06
N GLU A 244 3.22 17.85 -32.00
CA GLU A 244 2.64 16.92 -31.03
C GLU A 244 1.23 17.42 -30.65
N PRO A 245 0.19 16.58 -30.74
CA PRO A 245 -1.17 17.03 -30.44
C PRO A 245 -1.18 17.67 -29.06
N GLY A 246 -1.45 18.98 -29.02
CA GLY A 246 -1.41 19.73 -27.78
C GLY A 246 -2.32 19.06 -26.74
N PRO A 247 -1.99 19.15 -25.44
CA PRO A 247 -2.87 18.62 -24.40
C PRO A 247 -4.31 19.13 -24.64
N PRO A 248 -5.32 18.27 -24.40
CA PRO A 248 -6.70 18.64 -24.68
C PRO A 248 -7.04 19.98 -24.00
N PRO A 249 -7.88 20.84 -24.61
CA PRO A 249 -8.22 22.13 -24.02
C PRO A 249 -8.70 21.95 -22.59
N ALA A 250 -7.97 22.56 -21.65
CA ALA A 250 -8.26 22.49 -20.23
C ALA A 250 -8.76 23.84 -19.73
N ASP A 251 -9.76 23.83 -18.85
CA ASP A 251 -10.24 25.03 -18.18
C ASP A 251 -9.26 25.42 -17.07
N VAL A 252 -8.46 26.44 -17.34
CA VAL A 252 -7.44 26.97 -16.43
C VAL A 252 -8.09 27.93 -15.42
N LEU A 253 -8.15 27.51 -14.16
CA LEU A 253 -8.78 28.23 -13.06
C LEU A 253 -7.80 29.20 -12.38
N GLU A 254 -7.51 30.31 -13.05
CA GLU A 254 -6.58 31.34 -12.55
C GLU A 254 -7.15 32.13 -11.35
N GLY A 255 -6.28 32.45 -10.39
CA GLY A 255 -6.60 33.30 -9.24
C GLY A 255 -7.44 32.60 -8.19
N ASN A 256 -8.44 33.29 -7.62
CA ASN A 256 -9.32 32.74 -6.59
C ASN A 256 -10.69 32.39 -7.19
N VAL A 257 -10.86 31.15 -7.63
CA VAL A 257 -12.13 30.62 -8.15
C VAL A 257 -12.94 30.02 -7.00
N ARG A 258 -14.27 30.20 -7.04
CA ARG A 258 -15.21 29.60 -6.11
C ARG A 258 -16.33 28.89 -6.88
N TRP A 259 -16.56 27.63 -6.57
CA TRP A 259 -17.79 26.93 -6.93
C TRP A 259 -18.71 26.94 -5.71
N ASN A 260 -19.87 27.57 -5.87
CA ASN A 260 -20.88 27.73 -4.82
C ASN A 260 -22.06 26.79 -5.06
N ILE A 261 -22.94 26.68 -4.06
CA ILE A 261 -24.10 25.76 -4.13
C ILE A 261 -25.22 26.22 -5.09
N GLU A 262 -25.26 27.51 -5.47
CA GLU A 262 -26.27 28.06 -6.39
C GLU A 262 -25.96 27.72 -7.85
N ASP A 263 -24.68 27.55 -8.19
CA ASP A 263 -24.18 27.08 -9.50
C ASP A 263 -24.16 25.55 -9.65
N SER A 264 -24.57 24.79 -8.62
CA SER A 264 -24.49 23.32 -8.61
C SER A 264 -25.63 22.66 -9.41
N PRO A 265 -25.37 21.60 -10.22
CA PRO A 265 -24.10 20.90 -10.41
C PRO A 265 -23.13 21.64 -11.34
N ILE A 266 -21.86 21.66 -10.95
CA ILE A 266 -20.75 22.05 -11.82
C ILE A 266 -20.47 20.86 -12.76
N ILE A 267 -20.61 21.06 -14.07
CA ILE A 267 -20.35 20.02 -15.08
C ILE A 267 -19.01 20.30 -15.75
N LEU A 268 -18.13 19.30 -15.77
CA LEU A 268 -16.81 19.35 -16.38
C LEU A 268 -16.79 18.45 -17.63
N GLU A 269 -16.95 19.07 -18.81
CA GLU A 269 -16.90 18.41 -20.13
C GLU A 269 -15.45 18.22 -20.64
N GLN A 270 -14.48 18.91 -20.05
CA GLN A 270 -13.06 18.86 -20.37
C GLN A 270 -12.21 18.98 -19.09
N ASP A 271 -10.90 18.69 -19.18
CA ASP A 271 -9.99 18.71 -18.03
C ASP A 271 -9.95 20.09 -17.36
N VAL A 272 -9.83 20.11 -16.03
CA VAL A 272 -9.65 21.36 -15.24
C VAL A 272 -8.22 21.45 -14.76
N GLN A 273 -7.61 22.64 -14.83
CA GLN A 273 -6.26 22.90 -14.32
C GLN A 273 -6.27 24.05 -13.31
N ILE A 274 -5.69 23.83 -12.12
CA ILE A 274 -5.51 24.87 -11.09
C ILE A 274 -4.01 25.20 -11.00
N PRO A 275 -3.53 26.27 -11.68
CA PRO A 275 -2.10 26.56 -11.83
C PRO A 275 -1.46 27.20 -10.57
N PRO A 276 -0.13 27.43 -10.54
CA PRO A 276 0.57 27.92 -9.36
C PRO A 276 0.02 29.25 -8.84
N GLY A 277 -0.09 29.39 -7.53
CA GLY A 277 -0.64 30.58 -6.88
C GLY A 277 -2.16 30.76 -7.03
N SER A 278 -2.84 29.86 -7.75
CA SER A 278 -4.31 29.87 -7.89
C SER A 278 -4.97 28.89 -6.92
N GLN A 279 -6.26 29.10 -6.66
CA GLN A 279 -7.06 28.37 -5.69
C GLN A 279 -8.48 28.16 -6.20
N LEU A 280 -8.94 26.92 -6.21
CA LEU A 280 -10.35 26.57 -6.27
C LEU A 280 -10.88 26.27 -4.86
N LEU A 281 -11.91 27.00 -4.45
CA LEU A 281 -12.72 26.70 -3.27
C LEU A 281 -14.08 26.14 -3.70
N ILE A 282 -14.42 24.95 -3.22
CA ILE A 282 -15.71 24.29 -3.46
C ILE A 282 -16.50 24.30 -2.14
N GLU A 283 -17.70 24.87 -2.17
CA GLU A 283 -18.55 25.07 -0.98
C GLU A 283 -19.37 23.82 -0.57
N PRO A 284 -19.87 23.75 0.68
CA PRO A 284 -20.61 22.58 1.17
C PRO A 284 -21.84 22.23 0.33
N GLY A 285 -21.91 20.96 -0.09
CA GLY A 285 -23.04 20.37 -0.82
C GLY A 285 -22.90 20.37 -2.35
N VAL A 286 -21.90 21.08 -2.88
CA VAL A 286 -21.69 21.20 -4.33
C VAL A 286 -21.45 19.84 -4.97
N GLU A 287 -22.11 19.61 -6.09
CA GLU A 287 -21.90 18.47 -6.97
C GLU A 287 -21.00 18.86 -8.13
N VAL A 288 -19.91 18.12 -8.31
CA VAL A 288 -19.03 18.20 -9.47
C VAL A 288 -19.26 16.94 -10.30
N GLN A 289 -19.87 17.10 -11.47
CA GLN A 289 -20.11 16.04 -12.42
C GLN A 289 -19.02 16.06 -13.49
N LEU A 290 -18.27 14.97 -13.64
CA LEU A 290 -17.15 14.85 -14.57
C LEU A 290 -17.52 13.91 -15.72
N ASP A 291 -17.22 14.30 -16.95
CA ASP A 291 -17.40 13.46 -18.13
C ASP A 291 -16.38 12.31 -18.21
N ALA A 292 -16.66 11.35 -19.10
CA ALA A 292 -15.85 10.14 -19.24
C ALA A 292 -14.41 10.47 -19.65
N GLY A 293 -13.44 10.09 -18.82
CA GLY A 293 -12.03 10.45 -18.99
C GLY A 293 -11.61 11.85 -18.53
N VAL A 294 -12.51 12.70 -18.00
CA VAL A 294 -12.17 14.04 -17.51
C VAL A 294 -11.42 14.00 -16.19
N SER A 295 -10.45 14.90 -16.02
CA SER A 295 -9.49 15.00 -14.93
C SER A 295 -9.55 16.36 -14.22
N ILE A 296 -9.17 16.39 -12.94
CA ILE A 296 -8.86 17.64 -12.22
C ILE A 296 -7.35 17.65 -11.92
N TYR A 297 -6.61 18.54 -12.57
CA TYR A 297 -5.20 18.79 -12.32
C TYR A 297 -5.02 19.94 -11.33
N VAL A 298 -4.33 19.68 -10.24
CA VAL A 298 -3.82 20.71 -9.32
C VAL A 298 -2.33 20.81 -9.60
N ASP A 299 -1.88 21.94 -10.13
CA ASP A 299 -0.55 22.12 -10.69
C ASP A 299 0.18 23.23 -9.94
N GLY A 300 0.66 22.94 -8.72
CA GLY A 300 1.18 23.96 -7.79
C GLY A 300 0.10 24.90 -7.22
N GLY A 301 -1.17 24.68 -7.60
CA GLY A 301 -2.34 25.40 -7.08
C GLY A 301 -2.92 24.78 -5.81
N ARG A 302 -4.09 25.27 -5.41
CA ARG A 302 -4.81 24.83 -4.20
C ARG A 302 -6.22 24.34 -4.54
N LEU A 303 -6.58 23.14 -4.10
CA LEU A 303 -7.94 22.59 -4.20
C LEU A 303 -8.52 22.43 -2.79
N LEU A 304 -9.59 23.15 -2.49
CA LEU A 304 -10.25 23.15 -1.19
C LEU A 304 -11.71 22.69 -1.33
N ALA A 305 -11.96 21.39 -1.21
CA ALA A 305 -13.31 20.84 -1.11
C ALA A 305 -13.77 20.87 0.35
N MET A 306 -14.60 21.87 0.69
CA MET A 306 -15.01 22.15 2.06
C MET A 306 -16.45 21.68 2.30
N GLY A 307 -16.64 20.36 2.39
CA GLY A 307 -17.94 19.77 2.71
C GLY A 307 -18.35 19.94 4.18
N LEU A 308 -19.58 19.49 4.49
CA LEU A 308 -20.12 19.36 5.84
C LEU A 308 -20.82 18.00 6.01
N PRO A 309 -21.03 17.49 7.24
CA PRO A 309 -21.68 16.19 7.45
C PRO A 309 -23.11 16.09 6.86
N ASP A 310 -23.83 17.20 6.82
CA ASP A 310 -25.17 17.32 6.22
C ASP A 310 -25.15 17.57 4.71
N ARG A 311 -24.03 18.10 4.20
CA ARG A 311 -23.85 18.60 2.83
C ARG A 311 -22.41 18.33 2.35
N PRO A 312 -22.08 17.07 2.02
CA PRO A 312 -20.77 16.73 1.49
C PRO A 312 -20.56 17.32 0.08
N VAL A 313 -19.31 17.62 -0.27
CA VAL A 313 -18.92 17.90 -1.66
C VAL A 313 -18.86 16.57 -2.41
N ARG A 314 -19.42 16.48 -3.62
CA ARG A 314 -19.60 15.21 -4.33
C ARG A 314 -18.96 15.24 -5.71
N PHE A 315 -17.93 14.43 -5.94
CA PHE A 315 -17.28 14.23 -7.23
C PHE A 315 -17.81 12.94 -7.86
N VAL A 316 -18.54 13.05 -8.96
CA VAL A 316 -19.29 11.94 -9.58
C VAL A 316 -19.15 11.94 -11.10
N GLY A 317 -19.31 10.79 -11.74
CA GLY A 317 -19.39 10.72 -13.21
C GLY A 317 -20.76 11.13 -13.74
N THR A 318 -20.80 11.84 -14.87
CA THR A 318 -22.03 12.12 -15.64
C THR A 318 -22.69 10.86 -16.21
N SER A 319 -21.91 9.77 -16.35
CA SER A 319 -22.31 8.55 -17.05
C SER A 319 -21.81 7.28 -16.36
N ARG A 320 -22.07 6.11 -16.96
CA ARG A 320 -21.51 4.82 -16.52
C ARG A 320 -20.07 4.56 -16.97
N ALA A 321 -19.51 5.41 -17.84
CA ALA A 321 -18.08 5.39 -18.13
C ALA A 321 -17.35 6.24 -17.08
N ARG A 322 -16.25 5.73 -16.53
CA ARG A 322 -15.52 6.38 -15.44
C ARG A 322 -14.88 7.69 -15.90
N TRP A 323 -14.89 8.70 -15.02
CA TRP A 323 -14.01 9.85 -15.17
C TRP A 323 -12.56 9.47 -14.80
N SER A 324 -11.58 10.34 -15.05
CA SER A 324 -10.17 10.01 -14.91
C SER A 324 -9.72 10.01 -13.45
N GLY A 325 -9.46 11.17 -12.86
CA GLY A 325 -9.00 11.28 -11.48
C GLY A 325 -8.66 12.71 -11.05
N ILE A 326 -8.27 12.85 -9.78
CA ILE A 326 -7.76 14.10 -9.20
C ILE A 326 -6.24 13.98 -9.06
N PHE A 327 -5.50 14.82 -9.78
CA PHE A 327 -4.05 14.71 -9.93
C PHE A 327 -3.36 15.95 -9.36
N GLY A 328 -2.70 15.79 -8.21
CA GLY A 328 -1.83 16.81 -7.64
C GLY A 328 -0.40 16.67 -8.16
N ARG A 329 0.03 17.57 -9.04
CA ARG A 329 1.45 17.75 -9.37
C ARG A 329 2.19 18.44 -8.20
N PRO A 330 3.53 18.51 -8.23
CA PRO A 330 4.34 19.11 -7.17
C PRO A 330 3.88 20.50 -6.70
N GLU A 331 4.14 20.78 -5.43
CA GLU A 331 3.83 22.04 -4.73
C GLU A 331 2.33 22.34 -4.56
N SER A 332 1.45 21.37 -4.85
CA SER A 332 0.02 21.49 -4.64
C SER A 332 -0.41 21.33 -3.18
N PHE A 333 -1.56 21.91 -2.87
CA PHE A 333 -2.23 21.78 -1.57
C PHE A 333 -3.69 21.35 -1.79
N ILE A 334 -4.01 20.11 -1.39
CA ILE A 334 -5.33 19.51 -1.60
C ILE A 334 -5.98 19.21 -0.25
N VAL A 335 -7.21 19.73 -0.04
CA VAL A 335 -8.06 19.44 1.11
C VAL A 335 -9.37 18.86 0.63
N LEU A 336 -9.70 17.67 1.15
CA LEU A 336 -10.98 16.99 1.00
C LEU A 336 -11.59 16.81 2.39
N GLU A 337 -12.46 17.74 2.77
CA GLU A 337 -13.21 17.71 4.03
C GLU A 337 -14.66 17.29 3.68
N HIS A 338 -15.21 16.25 4.31
CA HIS A 338 -16.53 15.67 4.00
C HIS A 338 -16.82 15.57 2.48
N SER A 339 -15.91 14.93 1.76
CA SER A 339 -15.99 14.76 0.31
C SER A 339 -16.32 13.32 -0.08
N ASP A 340 -17.18 13.16 -1.08
CA ASP A 340 -17.69 11.88 -1.58
C ASP A 340 -17.22 11.71 -3.03
N ILE A 341 -16.27 10.79 -3.27
CA ILE A 341 -15.61 10.57 -4.56
C ILE A 341 -16.08 9.22 -5.13
N ARG A 342 -16.82 9.24 -6.25
CA ARG A 342 -17.36 8.02 -6.89
C ARG A 342 -17.25 8.01 -8.41
N GLY A 343 -17.08 6.80 -8.97
CA GLY A 343 -17.08 6.57 -10.41
C GLY A 343 -15.86 7.11 -11.17
N GLY A 344 -14.79 7.51 -10.48
CA GLY A 344 -13.53 7.90 -11.11
C GLY A 344 -12.63 6.69 -11.37
N GLY A 345 -11.39 6.94 -11.79
CA GLY A 345 -10.35 5.92 -11.92
C GLY A 345 -10.41 5.10 -13.22
N VAL A 346 -10.74 5.71 -14.37
CA VAL A 346 -10.78 4.99 -15.66
C VAL A 346 -9.47 4.26 -16.02
N GLY A 347 -8.32 4.81 -15.59
CA GLY A 347 -6.98 4.28 -15.85
C GLY A 347 -6.37 3.44 -14.73
N GLY A 348 -7.13 3.04 -13.70
CA GLY A 348 -6.57 2.33 -12.54
C GLY A 348 -6.04 3.23 -11.41
N THR A 349 -6.27 4.54 -11.48
CA THR A 349 -5.89 5.52 -10.43
C THR A 349 -6.98 6.59 -10.32
N VAL A 350 -7.60 6.74 -9.14
CA VAL A 350 -8.64 7.78 -8.90
C VAL A 350 -8.04 9.08 -8.38
N MET A 351 -6.91 8.98 -7.67
CA MET A 351 -6.14 10.13 -7.22
C MET A 351 -4.65 9.81 -7.24
N ALA A 352 -3.83 10.72 -7.77
CA ALA A 352 -2.39 10.67 -7.56
C ALA A 352 -1.84 12.03 -7.17
N VAL A 353 -0.93 12.09 -6.18
CA VAL A 353 -0.42 13.35 -5.64
C VAL A 353 1.09 13.26 -5.37
N GLU A 354 1.89 14.05 -6.10
CA GLU A 354 3.35 14.11 -6.02
C GLU A 354 3.83 15.38 -5.27
N ARG A 355 4.85 15.25 -4.40
CA ARG A 355 5.62 16.35 -3.76
C ARG A 355 4.77 17.52 -3.27
N SER A 356 3.71 17.19 -2.55
CA SER A 356 2.61 18.10 -2.17
C SER A 356 2.13 17.86 -0.75
N GLU A 357 1.06 18.54 -0.35
CA GLU A 357 0.32 18.25 0.89
C GLU A 357 -1.13 17.85 0.58
N LEU A 358 -1.55 16.71 1.14
CA LEU A 358 -2.88 16.13 0.98
C LEU A 358 -3.53 15.90 2.35
N VAL A 359 -4.68 16.53 2.54
CA VAL A 359 -5.52 16.40 3.73
C VAL A 359 -6.86 15.80 3.32
N ILE A 360 -7.24 14.68 3.92
CA ILE A 360 -8.49 13.97 3.69
C ILE A 360 -9.15 13.75 5.06
N ARG A 361 -10.35 14.28 5.29
CA ARG A 361 -11.08 14.16 6.54
C ARG A 361 -12.54 13.80 6.31
N ASP A 362 -13.00 12.81 7.04
CA ASP A 362 -14.41 12.37 7.12
C ASP A 362 -15.06 12.19 5.72
N SER A 363 -14.26 11.69 4.78
CA SER A 363 -14.50 11.62 3.34
C SER A 363 -14.52 10.16 2.83
N ARG A 364 -15.09 9.90 1.67
CA ARG A 364 -15.25 8.54 1.12
C ARG A 364 -14.79 8.44 -0.33
N PHE A 365 -14.03 7.40 -0.63
CA PHE A 365 -13.66 6.98 -1.97
C PHE A 365 -14.29 5.62 -2.22
N ASN A 366 -15.47 5.60 -2.85
CA ASN A 366 -16.24 4.37 -3.08
C ASN A 366 -16.65 4.22 -4.55
N ASP A 367 -16.86 2.99 -5.02
CA ASP A 367 -17.29 2.67 -6.39
C ASP A 367 -16.33 3.16 -7.51
N ASN A 368 -15.06 3.46 -7.18
CA ASN A 368 -14.05 3.92 -8.14
C ASN A 368 -13.29 2.76 -8.80
N GLY A 369 -12.60 3.06 -9.90
CA GLY A 369 -11.82 2.12 -10.71
C GLY A 369 -10.32 2.10 -10.45
N GLY A 370 -9.83 2.74 -9.39
CA GLY A 370 -8.40 3.00 -9.25
C GLY A 370 -7.93 3.40 -7.86
N ALA A 371 -6.64 3.18 -7.64
CA ALA A 371 -5.95 3.44 -6.38
C ALA A 371 -5.79 4.94 -6.05
N ILE A 372 -5.45 5.22 -4.78
CA ILE A 372 -4.89 6.49 -4.32
C ILE A 372 -3.36 6.34 -4.26
N LEU A 373 -2.62 7.11 -5.04
CA LEU A 373 -1.16 6.97 -5.22
C LEU A 373 -0.40 8.24 -4.83
N LEU A 374 0.38 8.20 -3.76
CA LEU A 374 1.08 9.36 -3.21
C LEU A 374 2.60 9.19 -3.32
N HIS A 375 3.30 10.21 -3.81
CA HIS A 375 4.76 10.20 -3.92
C HIS A 375 5.41 11.45 -3.32
N ASP A 376 6.27 11.32 -2.32
CA ASP A 376 6.87 12.42 -1.55
C ASP A 376 5.87 13.43 -0.94
N THR A 377 4.59 13.05 -0.87
CA THR A 377 3.47 13.90 -0.41
C THR A 377 3.20 13.72 1.08
N ARG A 378 3.03 14.83 1.81
CA ARG A 378 2.62 14.81 3.22
C ARG A 378 1.14 14.39 3.31
N LEU A 379 0.85 13.33 4.06
CA LEU A 379 -0.52 12.80 4.20
C LEU A 379 -1.07 13.04 5.60
N GLU A 380 -2.22 13.70 5.68
CA GLU A 380 -3.17 13.60 6.81
C GLU A 380 -4.48 12.97 6.32
N MET A 381 -4.78 11.75 6.75
CA MET A 381 -6.03 11.04 6.45
C MET A 381 -6.75 10.68 7.76
N ARG A 382 -7.97 11.19 7.96
CA ARG A 382 -8.75 10.95 9.19
C ARG A 382 -10.19 10.54 8.92
N ASN A 383 -10.72 9.62 9.73
CA ASN A 383 -12.13 9.20 9.75
C ASN A 383 -12.71 8.82 8.38
N SER A 384 -11.86 8.48 7.41
CA SER A 384 -12.22 8.40 5.99
C SER A 384 -12.29 6.96 5.49
N GLU A 385 -13.08 6.75 4.44
CA GLU A 385 -13.42 5.45 3.89
C GLU A 385 -12.79 5.27 2.49
N VAL A 386 -12.20 4.11 2.22
CA VAL A 386 -11.81 3.66 0.88
C VAL A 386 -12.34 2.25 0.69
N ALA A 387 -13.57 2.13 0.19
CA ALA A 387 -14.28 0.85 0.17
C ALA A 387 -15.08 0.59 -1.12
N ALA A 388 -15.33 -0.69 -1.42
CA ALA A 388 -16.05 -1.14 -2.62
C ALA A 388 -15.46 -0.65 -3.96
N ASN A 389 -14.17 -0.28 -3.99
CA ASN A 389 -13.48 0.11 -5.23
C ASN A 389 -12.99 -1.13 -6.00
N ASP A 390 -12.80 -0.94 -7.29
CA ASP A 390 -12.41 -1.97 -8.26
C ASP A 390 -11.06 -1.60 -8.88
N MET A 391 -9.99 -2.14 -8.30
CA MET A 391 -8.61 -1.69 -8.51
C MET A 391 -7.76 -2.87 -9.01
N PRO A 392 -7.76 -3.13 -10.33
CA PRO A 392 -7.07 -4.30 -10.90
C PRO A 392 -5.54 -4.27 -10.77
N PHE A 393 -4.96 -3.16 -10.31
CA PHE A 393 -3.52 -2.98 -10.14
C PHE A 393 -3.21 -2.24 -8.83
N GLY A 394 -2.24 -2.74 -8.06
CA GLY A 394 -1.75 -2.07 -6.86
C GLY A 394 -2.70 -2.17 -5.64
N PRO A 395 -2.37 -1.47 -4.54
CA PRO A 395 -3.19 -1.37 -3.33
C PRO A 395 -4.30 -0.33 -3.47
N ALA A 396 -5.20 -0.26 -2.48
CA ALA A 396 -6.17 0.85 -2.39
C ALA A 396 -5.49 2.20 -2.08
N LEU A 397 -4.45 2.17 -1.25
CA LEU A 397 -3.58 3.31 -0.96
C LEU A 397 -2.11 2.90 -1.04
N GLU A 398 -1.34 3.52 -1.94
CA GLU A 398 0.12 3.47 -1.94
C GLU A 398 0.69 4.83 -1.57
N VAL A 399 1.52 4.87 -0.53
CA VAL A 399 2.26 6.07 -0.12
C VAL A 399 3.75 5.77 -0.25
N SER A 400 4.48 6.54 -1.04
CA SER A 400 5.88 6.27 -1.37
C SER A 400 6.75 7.50 -1.17
N TYR A 401 7.90 7.33 -0.52
CA TYR A 401 8.80 8.40 -0.12
C TYR A 401 10.21 8.17 -0.62
N GLY A 402 10.74 9.09 -1.42
CA GLY A 402 12.18 9.29 -1.63
C GLY A 402 12.80 10.21 -0.57
N ARG A 403 11.97 10.99 0.15
CA ARG A 403 12.37 12.02 1.12
C ARG A 403 11.67 11.85 2.47
N GLY A 404 12.26 12.41 3.52
CA GLY A 404 11.72 12.35 4.87
C GLY A 404 10.38 13.09 4.98
N ASN A 405 9.35 12.43 5.52
CA ASN A 405 7.98 12.95 5.54
C ASN A 405 7.14 12.34 6.68
N PHE A 406 5.86 12.70 6.74
CA PHE A 406 4.89 12.27 7.74
C PHE A 406 3.67 11.61 7.08
N VAL A 407 3.31 10.43 7.59
CA VAL A 407 2.03 9.77 7.34
C VAL A 407 1.20 9.83 8.61
N THR A 408 0.06 10.49 8.56
CA THR A 408 -0.96 10.44 9.60
C THR A 408 -2.20 9.75 9.05
N MET A 409 -2.54 8.59 9.61
CA MET A 409 -3.73 7.82 9.28
C MET A 409 -4.46 7.50 10.58
N VAL A 410 -5.56 8.19 10.87
CA VAL A 410 -6.30 8.01 12.13
C VAL A 410 -7.78 7.71 11.90
N GLY A 411 -8.27 6.59 12.43
CA GLY A 411 -9.71 6.25 12.41
C GLY A 411 -10.30 5.88 11.04
N ASN A 412 -9.46 5.56 10.04
CA ASN A 412 -9.93 5.29 8.67
C ASN A 412 -10.43 3.85 8.49
N ARG A 413 -11.23 3.62 7.43
CA ARG A 413 -11.77 2.31 7.05
C ARG A 413 -11.39 1.94 5.61
N PHE A 414 -10.70 0.81 5.45
CA PHE A 414 -10.39 0.20 4.16
C PHE A 414 -10.99 -1.21 4.12
N GLY A 415 -11.73 -1.56 3.06
CA GLY A 415 -12.36 -2.89 2.97
C GLY A 415 -13.28 -3.05 1.77
N GLY A 416 -13.65 -4.30 1.44
CA GLY A 416 -14.54 -4.60 0.31
C GLY A 416 -14.00 -4.24 -1.09
N ASN A 417 -12.75 -3.79 -1.17
CA ASN A 417 -12.07 -3.43 -2.42
C ASN A 417 -11.67 -4.68 -3.21
N ARG A 418 -12.03 -4.75 -4.50
CA ARG A 418 -11.54 -5.77 -5.43
C ARG A 418 -10.15 -5.40 -5.91
N MET A 419 -9.14 -6.15 -5.49
CA MET A 419 -7.73 -5.91 -5.80
C MET A 419 -7.09 -7.09 -6.54
N ALA A 420 -5.88 -6.91 -7.06
CA ALA A 420 -5.08 -8.01 -7.59
C ALA A 420 -4.65 -9.01 -6.49
N GLU A 421 -4.45 -10.28 -6.85
CA GLU A 421 -3.95 -11.29 -5.92
C GLU A 421 -2.57 -10.90 -5.38
N GLY A 422 -2.37 -10.98 -4.06
CA GLY A 422 -1.12 -10.57 -3.41
C GLY A 422 -0.89 -9.05 -3.35
N ALA A 423 -1.86 -8.21 -3.73
CA ALA A 423 -1.80 -6.78 -3.49
C ALA A 423 -2.10 -6.46 -2.02
N PRO A 424 -1.36 -5.55 -1.37
CA PRO A 424 -1.75 -5.04 -0.07
C PRO A 424 -3.03 -4.19 -0.13
N GLN A 425 -3.78 -4.06 0.96
CA GLN A 425 -4.85 -3.05 1.04
C GLN A 425 -4.25 -1.64 1.20
N VAL A 426 -3.29 -1.48 2.10
CA VAL A 426 -2.51 -0.25 2.31
C VAL A 426 -1.01 -0.56 2.23
N ARG A 427 -0.26 0.22 1.46
CA ARG A 427 1.21 0.19 1.45
C ARG A 427 1.79 1.56 1.77
N ILE A 428 2.78 1.58 2.68
CA ILE A 428 3.65 2.74 2.94
C ILE A 428 5.10 2.33 2.66
N SER A 429 5.79 3.09 1.83
CA SER A 429 7.12 2.80 1.32
C SER A 429 8.11 3.93 1.62
N ASN A 430 9.16 3.67 2.39
CA ASN A 430 10.35 4.53 2.44
C ASN A 430 11.43 3.96 1.49
N SER A 431 11.66 4.63 0.36
CA SER A 431 12.70 4.26 -0.59
C SER A 431 14.06 4.90 -0.30
N SER A 432 14.14 5.86 0.62
CA SER A 432 15.40 6.45 1.09
C SER A 432 16.14 5.51 2.04
N THR A 433 17.47 5.54 1.99
CA THR A 433 18.35 4.84 2.93
C THR A 433 18.73 5.68 4.15
N PHE A 434 18.51 6.99 4.10
CA PHE A 434 18.95 7.94 5.13
C PHE A 434 17.81 8.73 5.75
N GLU A 435 16.81 9.10 4.93
CA GLU A 435 15.67 9.88 5.40
C GLU A 435 14.71 9.05 6.22
N THR A 436 14.15 9.70 7.26
CA THR A 436 13.20 9.05 8.18
C THR A 436 11.76 9.35 7.78
N VAL A 437 10.93 8.32 7.62
CA VAL A 437 9.48 8.47 7.53
C VAL A 437 8.86 8.35 8.92
N ASN A 438 7.98 9.29 9.25
CA ASN A 438 7.27 9.39 10.51
C ASN A 438 5.87 8.80 10.33
N LEU A 439 5.50 7.83 11.17
CA LEU A 439 4.20 7.14 11.11
C LEU A 439 3.35 7.48 12.33
N ALA A 440 2.09 7.85 12.10
CA ALA A 440 1.04 7.89 13.10
C ALA A 440 -0.18 7.15 12.52
N ILE A 441 -0.20 5.84 12.71
CA ILE A 441 -1.22 4.93 12.18
C ILE A 441 -2.03 4.41 13.38
N GLU A 442 -3.16 5.05 13.65
CA GLU A 442 -3.95 4.85 14.87
C GLU A 442 -5.43 4.57 14.58
N GLY A 443 -6.04 3.58 15.23
CA GLY A 443 -7.51 3.42 15.20
C GLY A 443 -8.10 3.01 13.85
N ASN A 444 -7.30 2.61 12.85
CA ASN A 444 -7.79 2.28 11.51
C ASN A 444 -8.29 0.84 11.44
N LEU A 445 -9.38 0.60 10.71
CA LEU A 445 -9.78 -0.74 10.26
C LEU A 445 -9.27 -0.95 8.83
N ILE A 446 -8.43 -1.96 8.63
CA ILE A 446 -7.89 -2.34 7.33
C ILE A 446 -8.25 -3.81 7.11
N ARG A 447 -9.34 -4.05 6.38
CA ARG A 447 -9.88 -5.39 6.14
C ARG A 447 -9.52 -5.89 4.74
N GLY A 448 -9.04 -7.13 4.65
CA GLY A 448 -8.63 -7.78 3.41
C GLY A 448 -7.34 -7.22 2.80
N GLY A 449 -6.99 -7.69 1.61
CA GLY A 449 -5.67 -7.49 1.01
C GLY A 449 -4.61 -8.45 1.57
N SER A 450 -3.53 -8.64 0.83
CA SER A 450 -2.46 -9.59 1.15
C SER A 450 -1.09 -8.88 1.12
N PRO A 451 -0.71 -8.15 2.19
CA PRO A 451 -1.37 -8.04 3.50
C PRO A 451 -2.44 -6.94 3.60
N ASN A 452 -3.10 -6.81 4.74
CA ASN A 452 -3.86 -5.58 5.03
C ASN A 452 -2.91 -4.35 5.04
N LEU A 453 -1.87 -4.37 5.89
CA LEU A 453 -0.90 -3.29 6.00
C LEU A 453 0.52 -3.75 5.63
N GLN A 454 1.09 -3.13 4.59
CA GLN A 454 2.47 -3.34 4.16
C GLN A 454 3.34 -2.11 4.43
N LEU A 455 4.37 -2.27 5.26
CA LEU A 455 5.48 -1.33 5.33
C LEU A 455 6.62 -1.85 4.45
N SER A 456 7.16 -1.01 3.57
CA SER A 456 8.38 -1.30 2.81
C SER A 456 9.40 -0.23 3.14
N THR A 457 10.65 -0.58 3.44
CA THR A 457 11.65 0.44 3.79
C THR A 457 13.08 0.12 3.37
N ASN A 458 13.81 1.13 2.92
CA ASN A 458 15.25 1.09 2.69
C ASN A 458 16.06 1.75 3.83
N GLY A 459 15.38 2.39 4.79
CA GLY A 459 15.99 3.22 5.83
C GLY A 459 15.08 3.37 7.07
N PRO A 460 15.27 4.43 7.88
CA PRO A 460 14.56 4.57 9.14
C PRO A 460 13.04 4.75 8.99
N LEU A 461 12.29 3.99 9.77
CA LEU A 461 10.88 4.28 10.11
C LEU A 461 10.82 4.60 11.61
N ARG A 462 9.97 5.55 12.01
CA ARG A 462 9.70 5.84 13.43
C ARG A 462 8.25 6.26 13.66
N GLY A 463 7.79 6.11 14.89
CA GLY A 463 6.44 6.48 15.31
C GLY A 463 5.61 5.27 15.69
N GLU A 464 4.32 5.27 15.34
CA GLU A 464 3.31 4.46 16.01
C GLU A 464 2.39 3.75 15.01
N VAL A 465 2.14 2.47 15.27
CA VAL A 465 1.12 1.64 14.60
C VAL A 465 0.32 0.98 15.72
N ILE A 466 -0.70 1.68 16.23
CA ILE A 466 -1.40 1.32 17.47
C ILE A 466 -2.91 1.30 17.32
N CYS A 467 -3.61 0.46 18.09
CA CYS A 467 -5.08 0.43 18.10
C CYS A 467 -5.72 0.23 16.71
N ASN A 468 -5.02 -0.37 15.74
CA ASN A 468 -5.59 -0.69 14.43
C ASN A 468 -6.21 -2.10 14.46
N SER A 469 -7.17 -2.34 13.59
CA SER A 469 -7.70 -3.68 13.30
C SER A 469 -7.25 -4.09 11.90
N LEU A 470 -6.38 -5.09 11.85
CA LEU A 470 -5.90 -5.74 10.63
C LEU A 470 -6.63 -7.09 10.55
N VAL A 471 -7.52 -7.24 9.57
CA VAL A 471 -8.49 -8.35 9.56
C VAL A 471 -8.63 -9.00 8.19
N GLY A 472 -8.47 -10.32 8.14
CA GLY A 472 -8.88 -11.15 7.00
C GLY A 472 -7.95 -11.13 5.78
N ASP A 473 -8.30 -11.96 4.80
CA ASP A 473 -7.42 -12.41 3.70
C ASP A 473 -6.11 -13.05 4.24
N ALA A 474 -5.03 -13.02 3.45
CA ALA A 474 -3.92 -13.96 3.64
C ALA A 474 -2.83 -13.53 4.64
N MET A 475 -2.82 -12.26 5.08
CA MET A 475 -1.77 -11.73 5.97
C MET A 475 -2.15 -10.37 6.59
N GLY A 476 -1.92 -10.17 7.89
CA GLY A 476 -2.31 -8.92 8.55
C GLY A 476 -1.31 -7.79 8.35
N PHE A 477 -0.14 -7.95 8.96
CA PHE A 477 0.97 -7.00 8.89
C PHE A 477 2.17 -7.59 8.13
N SER A 478 2.81 -6.78 7.28
CA SER A 478 4.08 -7.16 6.64
C SER A 478 5.06 -5.99 6.60
N LEU A 479 6.22 -6.12 7.25
CA LEU A 479 7.34 -5.22 7.03
C LEU A 479 8.40 -5.88 6.14
N ARG A 480 8.76 -5.19 5.04
CA ARG A 480 9.77 -5.62 4.07
C ARG A 480 10.90 -4.59 3.97
N THR A 481 12.11 -5.05 3.68
CA THR A 481 13.23 -4.17 3.37
C THR A 481 14.01 -4.66 2.15
N ARG A 482 14.67 -3.73 1.45
CA ARG A 482 15.60 -4.04 0.34
C ARG A 482 17.07 -3.81 0.71
N THR A 483 17.35 -3.37 1.93
CA THR A 483 18.69 -3.03 2.42
C THR A 483 18.94 -3.69 3.78
N PRO A 484 20.19 -4.04 4.12
CA PRO A 484 20.49 -4.62 5.43
C PRO A 484 20.20 -3.62 6.57
N GLN A 485 19.13 -3.84 7.32
CA GLN A 485 18.84 -3.12 8.56
C GLN A 485 19.47 -3.91 9.72
N VAL A 486 20.57 -3.40 10.28
CA VAL A 486 21.32 -4.10 11.33
C VAL A 486 20.73 -3.76 12.69
N ALA A 487 20.25 -4.77 13.42
CA ALA A 487 19.75 -4.68 14.80
C ALA A 487 20.92 -4.50 15.80
N PRO A 488 21.17 -3.30 16.35
CA PRO A 488 22.30 -3.09 17.24
C PRO A 488 22.03 -3.78 18.57
N HIS A 489 22.94 -4.66 19.00
CA HIS A 489 22.84 -5.41 20.27
C HIS A 489 21.53 -6.21 20.44
N GLY A 490 20.89 -6.63 19.34
CA GLY A 490 19.62 -7.36 19.37
C GLY A 490 18.38 -6.51 19.66
N LEU A 491 18.49 -5.18 19.62
CA LEU A 491 17.33 -4.29 19.68
C LEU A 491 16.68 -4.15 18.28
N PRO A 492 15.34 -3.93 18.20
CA PRO A 492 14.69 -3.59 16.94
C PRO A 492 15.38 -2.39 16.26
N PRO A 493 15.73 -2.45 14.96
CA PRO A 493 16.50 -1.39 14.29
C PRO A 493 15.68 -0.15 13.93
N MET A 494 14.39 -0.11 14.31
CA MET A 494 13.46 0.98 13.99
C MET A 494 12.69 1.39 15.23
N ALA A 495 12.50 2.71 15.40
CA ALA A 495 11.79 3.30 16.54
C ALA A 495 10.26 3.28 16.31
N LEU A 496 9.72 2.09 16.03
CA LEU A 496 8.30 1.85 15.83
C LEU A 496 7.68 1.21 17.08
N ARG A 497 6.60 1.80 17.59
CA ARG A 497 5.76 1.17 18.62
C ARG A 497 4.55 0.52 17.94
N ILE A 498 4.51 -0.82 17.93
CA ILE A 498 3.48 -1.61 17.23
C ILE A 498 2.73 -2.44 18.27
N GLU A 499 1.72 -1.85 18.92
CA GLU A 499 1.05 -2.43 20.09
C GLU A 499 -0.46 -2.11 20.12
N HIS A 500 -1.22 -2.85 20.92
CA HIS A 500 -2.67 -2.71 21.07
C HIS A 500 -3.46 -2.80 19.75
N ASN A 501 -2.90 -3.40 18.70
CA ASN A 501 -3.63 -3.73 17.48
C ASN A 501 -4.40 -5.04 17.66
N LEU A 502 -5.50 -5.16 16.94
CA LEU A 502 -6.28 -6.36 16.72
C LEU A 502 -5.80 -6.98 15.39
N ILE A 503 -5.29 -8.19 15.43
CA ILE A 503 -4.87 -8.98 14.26
C ILE A 503 -5.69 -10.27 14.27
N ASP A 504 -6.55 -10.49 13.27
CA ASP A 504 -7.58 -11.54 13.33
C ASP A 504 -8.09 -11.99 11.95
N GLU A 505 -8.85 -13.09 11.91
CA GLU A 505 -9.50 -13.68 10.71
C GLU A 505 -8.58 -14.06 9.53
N HIS A 506 -7.25 -14.13 9.68
CA HIS A 506 -6.37 -14.41 8.54
C HIS A 506 -6.42 -15.88 8.09
N VAL A 507 -6.41 -16.10 6.78
CA VAL A 507 -6.44 -17.45 6.18
C VAL A 507 -5.06 -17.82 5.65
N PRO A 508 -4.47 -18.97 6.02
CA PRO A 508 -3.18 -19.37 5.47
C PRO A 508 -3.22 -19.60 3.95
N PRO A 509 -2.08 -19.40 3.25
CA PRO A 509 -1.89 -19.97 1.92
C PRO A 509 -2.13 -21.48 1.94
N ILE A 510 -2.73 -22.03 0.87
CA ILE A 510 -3.14 -23.44 0.77
C ILE A 510 -1.93 -24.37 0.76
N ILE A 511 -1.45 -24.71 1.95
CA ILE A 511 -0.37 -25.66 2.24
C ILE A 511 -0.89 -26.54 3.39
N PRO A 512 -0.87 -27.88 3.28
CA PRO A 512 -1.60 -28.76 4.20
C PRO A 512 -1.36 -28.50 5.69
N VAL A 513 -0.12 -28.26 6.09
CA VAL A 513 0.26 -28.04 7.50
C VAL A 513 -0.42 -26.81 8.13
N TYR A 514 -0.64 -25.72 7.38
CA TYR A 514 -1.30 -24.53 7.95
C TYR A 514 -2.84 -24.68 7.95
N LEU A 515 -3.39 -25.48 7.03
CA LEU A 515 -4.82 -25.79 6.98
C LEU A 515 -5.26 -26.80 8.05
N GLU A 516 -4.38 -27.72 8.45
CA GLU A 516 -4.64 -28.70 9.52
C GLU A 516 -4.86 -28.04 10.89
N TYR A 517 -4.19 -26.91 11.14
CA TYR A 517 -4.26 -26.16 12.41
C TYR A 517 -4.99 -24.80 12.30
N GLY A 518 -5.40 -24.37 11.10
CA GLY A 518 -6.17 -23.13 10.89
C GLY A 518 -5.37 -21.83 11.06
N LEU A 519 -4.08 -21.85 10.72
CA LEU A 519 -3.12 -20.81 11.15
C LEU A 519 -2.99 -19.66 10.15
N GLY A 520 -3.65 -18.53 10.38
CA GLY A 520 -3.43 -17.31 9.62
C GLY A 520 -2.02 -16.73 9.79
N ARG A 521 -1.64 -15.77 8.93
CA ARG A 521 -0.34 -15.06 9.01
C ARG A 521 -0.53 -13.66 9.57
N GLY A 522 -0.67 -13.55 10.89
CA GLY A 522 -1.01 -12.28 11.54
C GLY A 522 0.04 -11.19 11.29
N ALA A 523 1.32 -11.53 11.42
CA ALA A 523 2.42 -10.60 11.15
C ALA A 523 3.65 -11.29 10.57
N THR A 524 4.34 -10.61 9.65
CA THR A 524 5.68 -11.00 9.20
C THR A 524 6.60 -9.78 9.08
N SER A 525 7.90 -10.00 9.26
CA SER A 525 8.91 -8.96 9.08
C SER A 525 10.21 -9.54 8.54
N ALA A 526 10.88 -8.76 7.68
CA ALA A 526 12.24 -9.02 7.22
C ALA A 526 13.33 -8.68 8.27
N ILE A 527 12.95 -8.03 9.38
CA ILE A 527 13.84 -7.52 10.44
C ILE A 527 13.19 -7.71 11.82
N LEU A 528 13.98 -7.76 12.89
CA LEU A 528 13.46 -7.88 14.26
C LEU A 528 12.53 -6.71 14.61
N LEU A 529 11.28 -7.00 14.99
CA LEU A 529 10.29 -6.02 15.45
C LEU A 529 9.72 -6.38 16.80
N ASP A 530 9.45 -5.36 17.61
CA ASP A 530 8.64 -5.47 18.81
C ASP A 530 7.16 -5.33 18.44
N MET A 531 6.39 -6.41 18.61
CA MET A 531 4.94 -6.45 18.43
C MET A 531 4.26 -7.07 19.66
N ARG A 532 4.79 -6.76 20.85
CA ARG A 532 4.18 -7.13 22.14
C ARG A 532 2.90 -6.31 22.37
N ASN A 533 2.06 -6.79 23.29
CA ASN A 533 0.77 -6.19 23.64
C ASN A 533 -0.22 -6.05 22.46
N ASN A 534 -0.15 -6.91 21.43
CA ASN A 534 -1.19 -7.04 20.40
C ASN A 534 -2.12 -8.23 20.68
N TRP A 535 -3.32 -8.20 20.10
CA TRP A 535 -4.24 -9.35 20.02
C TRP A 535 -4.03 -10.08 18.69
N TRP A 536 -4.15 -11.41 18.73
CA TRP A 536 -3.81 -12.31 17.62
C TRP A 536 -4.95 -13.29 17.27
N GLY A 537 -6.21 -12.98 17.58
CA GLY A 537 -7.37 -13.84 17.29
C GLY A 537 -7.78 -14.82 18.40
N ASP A 538 -6.86 -15.23 19.28
CA ASP A 538 -7.20 -16.06 20.46
C ASP A 538 -6.41 -15.63 21.71
N SER A 539 -7.04 -15.82 22.87
CA SER A 539 -6.46 -15.58 24.21
C SER A 539 -5.18 -16.37 24.51
N SER A 540 -5.00 -17.53 23.87
CA SER A 540 -3.79 -18.36 23.88
C SER A 540 -2.64 -17.75 23.06
N GLY A 541 -2.87 -16.64 22.35
CA GLY A 541 -1.87 -15.94 21.58
C GLY A 541 -1.62 -16.54 20.19
N PRO A 542 -0.64 -15.98 19.46
CA PRO A 542 -0.28 -16.46 18.13
C PRO A 542 0.31 -17.87 18.23
N TYR A 543 -0.01 -18.75 17.28
CA TYR A 543 0.69 -20.02 17.17
C TYR A 543 2.17 -19.79 16.82
N ASP A 544 3.06 -20.46 17.57
CA ASP A 544 4.48 -20.57 17.25
C ASP A 544 4.96 -22.01 17.54
N PRO A 545 5.67 -22.68 16.60
CA PRO A 545 6.05 -24.09 16.75
C PRO A 545 7.14 -24.35 17.79
N GLU A 546 7.86 -23.33 18.25
CA GLU A 546 8.94 -23.45 19.24
C GLU A 546 8.51 -22.82 20.58
N ASP A 547 8.02 -21.59 20.58
CA ASP A 547 7.74 -20.79 21.79
C ASP A 547 6.25 -20.78 22.22
N ASN A 548 5.28 -21.14 21.36
CA ASN A 548 3.85 -21.18 21.73
C ASN A 548 3.02 -22.23 20.97
N GLN A 549 3.39 -23.51 21.13
CA GLN A 549 2.79 -24.65 20.42
C GLN A 549 1.28 -24.87 20.68
N LEU A 550 0.71 -24.20 21.67
CA LEU A 550 -0.72 -24.27 22.04
C LEU A 550 -1.49 -22.99 21.68
N GLY A 551 -0.84 -21.99 21.07
CA GLY A 551 -1.49 -20.81 20.53
C GLY A 551 -2.47 -21.19 19.42
N ARG A 552 -3.64 -20.57 19.44
CA ARG A 552 -4.73 -20.78 18.45
C ARG A 552 -4.97 -19.56 17.57
N GLY A 553 -4.29 -18.45 17.88
CA GLY A 553 -4.33 -17.23 17.12
C GLY A 553 -3.44 -17.26 15.88
N ASP A 554 -3.62 -16.24 15.04
CA ASP A 554 -2.84 -15.98 13.85
C ASP A 554 -1.34 -16.03 14.12
N SER A 555 -0.60 -16.82 13.34
CA SER A 555 0.83 -17.05 13.55
C SER A 555 1.68 -15.78 13.36
N ALA A 556 2.70 -15.67 14.22
CA ALA A 556 3.73 -14.64 14.12
C ALA A 556 4.93 -15.15 13.29
N GLY A 557 5.58 -14.28 12.54
CA GLY A 557 6.82 -14.61 11.82
C GLY A 557 8.05 -14.59 12.73
N VAL A 558 9.09 -15.36 12.38
CA VAL A 558 10.33 -15.57 13.15
C VAL A 558 11.11 -14.32 13.61
N ASN A 559 10.79 -13.14 13.06
CA ASN A 559 11.40 -11.85 13.43
C ASN A 559 10.46 -10.97 14.29
N ILE A 560 9.37 -11.52 14.82
CA ILE A 560 8.35 -10.79 15.56
C ILE A 560 8.42 -11.16 17.04
N ILE A 561 8.78 -10.21 17.90
CA ILE A 561 8.68 -10.38 19.36
C ILE A 561 7.21 -10.14 19.73
N TYR A 562 6.44 -11.21 19.94
CA TYR A 562 5.00 -11.13 20.21
C TYR A 562 4.60 -11.28 21.69
N ALA A 563 5.53 -11.70 22.56
CA ALA A 563 5.25 -12.04 23.96
C ALA A 563 5.70 -10.95 24.96
N PRO A 564 4.83 -10.47 25.88
CA PRO A 564 3.45 -10.89 26.09
C PRO A 564 2.48 -10.34 25.04
N TRP A 565 1.40 -11.08 24.80
CA TRP A 565 0.26 -10.68 23.98
C TRP A 565 -0.96 -10.29 24.85
N LEU A 566 -1.99 -9.73 24.22
CA LEU A 566 -3.27 -9.45 24.89
C LEU A 566 -4.12 -10.72 24.98
N THR A 567 -4.77 -10.95 26.13
CA THR A 567 -5.68 -12.08 26.33
C THR A 567 -7.15 -11.78 26.00
N ALA A 568 -7.44 -10.57 25.51
CA ALA A 568 -8.71 -10.15 24.93
C ALA A 568 -8.46 -9.06 23.86
N PRO A 569 -9.38 -8.82 22.91
CA PRO A 569 -9.26 -7.74 21.94
C PRO A 569 -9.08 -6.36 22.59
N PRO A 570 -8.17 -5.50 22.10
CA PRO A 570 -7.91 -4.18 22.65
C PRO A 570 -9.11 -3.24 22.42
N ALA A 571 -9.66 -2.70 23.51
CA ALA A 571 -10.86 -1.85 23.48
C ALA A 571 -10.70 -0.49 22.75
N CYS A 572 -9.49 -0.15 22.30
CA CYS A 572 -9.23 1.00 21.44
C CYS A 572 -9.27 0.68 19.94
N ALA A 573 -9.19 -0.60 19.55
CA ALA A 573 -9.20 -1.00 18.15
C ALA A 573 -10.64 -1.05 17.59
N PRO A 574 -10.88 -0.59 16.36
CA PRO A 574 -12.22 -0.56 15.78
C PRO A 574 -12.76 -1.98 15.54
N ALA A 575 -14.01 -2.22 15.91
CA ALA A 575 -14.68 -3.48 15.59
C ALA A 575 -14.81 -3.68 14.07
N ASN A 576 -14.74 -4.95 13.68
CA ASN A 576 -14.80 -5.49 12.31
C ASN A 576 -16.14 -5.19 11.60
#